data_AF-A0A8S9BTS8-F1
#
_entry.id   AF-A0A8S9BTS8-F1
#
_cell.length_a   1.000
_cell.length_b   1.000
_cell.length_c   1.000
_cell.angle_alpha   90.00
_cell.angle_beta   90.00
_cell.angle_gamma   90.00
#
_symmetry.space_group_name_H-M   'P 1'
#
loop_
_entity.id
_entity.type
_entity.pdbx_description
1 polymer ?
#
loop_
_entity_poly.entity_id
_entity_poly.type
_entity_poly.pdbx_seq_one_letter_code
_entity_poly.pdbx_strand_id
1 'polypeptide(L)'
;MEVHVLDNYYLAITLLITVAYQLFFFSIAFSLKFDKLTDFAGGTNFVVLAIITLAFSGHHNARQIVCSLFIMIWGLRLSAFLLFRILKTGKDDRFDDKRDKFFPFLGFWVFQMLWVWTVSLPVTVLNSPNVTQYPQPDFGTGRDIAGVVLYSIGIIMESVSDVQKYLFKAKQSDKSAICDKGFFSWTRHPNYFGEIIVQFGIYMIAVSPAANGYVQGQAYKALYATILGPFFLTILLMFVSGLTLQERPGAKKRYEKNNHWEEYSRYLNRTSILIPFPPQLYEKMPTILKRTIFLEFPIYVFDPAKHSDAGKGQSGAEEGTPHNPSTDNRQSGDALVHGQ
;
A
#
# COMPACT_ATOMS: atom_id res chain seq x y z
N MET A 1 -26.65 27.86 2.18
CA MET A 1 -27.35 27.39 0.97
C MET A 1 -26.50 26.26 0.41
N GLU A 2 -26.99 25.03 0.45
CA GLU A 2 -26.33 23.88 -0.17
C GLU A 2 -26.24 24.10 -1.68
N VAL A 3 -25.06 23.90 -2.25
CA VAL A 3 -24.88 24.03 -3.70
C VAL A 3 -25.14 22.67 -4.34
N HIS A 4 -26.21 22.57 -5.13
CA HIS A 4 -26.42 21.44 -6.03
C HIS A 4 -25.58 21.66 -7.29
N VAL A 5 -24.69 20.70 -7.62
CA VAL A 5 -23.75 20.87 -8.74
C VAL A 5 -24.15 19.97 -9.92
N LEU A 6 -23.76 18.70 -9.89
CA LEU A 6 -24.03 17.71 -10.95
C LEU A 6 -24.83 16.51 -10.44
N ASP A 7 -24.67 16.19 -9.16
CA ASP A 7 -25.42 15.18 -8.44
C ASP A 7 -25.52 15.58 -6.95
N ASN A 8 -26.50 15.01 -6.24
CA ASN A 8 -26.77 15.35 -4.84
C ASN A 8 -25.86 14.61 -3.83
N TYR A 9 -24.90 13.82 -4.30
CA TYR A 9 -23.89 13.14 -3.47
C TYR A 9 -22.47 13.68 -3.68
N TYR A 10 -22.30 14.69 -4.52
CA TYR A 10 -21.01 15.25 -4.96
C TYR A 10 -20.07 14.26 -5.67
N LEU A 11 -20.57 13.13 -6.14
CA LEU A 11 -19.75 12.08 -6.75
C LEU A 11 -19.17 12.52 -8.10
N ALA A 12 -19.99 13.10 -8.98
CA ALA A 12 -19.58 13.51 -10.32
C ALA A 12 -18.62 14.70 -10.27
N ILE A 13 -18.91 15.71 -9.44
CA ILE A 13 -18.05 16.89 -9.33
C ILE A 13 -16.68 16.53 -8.73
N THR A 14 -16.64 15.70 -7.68
CA THR A 14 -15.36 15.26 -7.09
C THR A 14 -14.57 14.37 -8.05
N LEU A 15 -15.24 13.54 -8.86
CA LEU A 15 -14.58 12.76 -9.91
C LEU A 15 -13.95 13.65 -10.97
N LEU A 16 -14.70 14.64 -11.49
CA LEU A 16 -14.20 15.57 -12.50
C LEU A 16 -13.03 16.42 -11.98
N ILE A 17 -13.11 16.91 -10.74
CA ILE A 17 -11.99 17.61 -10.09
C ILE A 17 -10.79 16.68 -9.98
N THR A 18 -10.99 15.44 -9.54
CA THR A 18 -9.92 14.45 -9.42
C THR A 18 -9.24 14.20 -10.76
N VAL A 19 -10.03 13.98 -11.82
CA VAL A 19 -9.52 13.74 -13.18
C VAL A 19 -8.75 14.94 -13.69
N ALA A 20 -9.34 16.14 -13.62
CA ALA A 20 -8.70 17.37 -14.08
C ALA A 20 -7.39 17.65 -13.33
N TYR A 21 -7.41 17.54 -12.00
CA TYR A 21 -6.25 17.76 -11.14
C TYR A 21 -5.12 16.76 -11.44
N GLN A 22 -5.44 15.47 -11.49
CA GLN A 22 -4.46 14.41 -11.75
C GLN A 22 -3.91 14.49 -13.18
N LEU A 23 -4.73 14.83 -14.18
CA LEU A 23 -4.25 15.02 -15.56
C LEU A 23 -3.35 16.26 -15.70
N PHE A 24 -3.66 17.35 -15.00
CA PHE A 24 -2.80 18.53 -14.97
C PHE A 24 -1.40 18.20 -14.42
N PHE A 25 -1.34 17.51 -13.28
CA PHE A 25 -0.08 17.09 -12.69
C PHE A 25 0.63 16.01 -13.51
N PHE A 26 -0.11 15.11 -14.16
CA PHE A 26 0.44 14.15 -15.13
C PHE A 26 1.13 14.86 -16.29
N SER A 27 0.50 15.88 -16.89
CA SER A 27 1.09 16.65 -17.99
C SER A 27 2.42 17.28 -17.56
N ILE A 28 2.47 17.90 -16.38
CA ILE A 28 3.71 18.47 -15.83
C ILE A 28 4.75 17.36 -15.60
N ALA A 29 4.38 16.28 -14.92
CA ALA A 29 5.28 15.20 -14.56
C ALA A 29 5.83 14.46 -15.80
N PHE A 30 5.04 14.28 -16.85
CA PHE A 30 5.46 13.64 -18.08
C PHE A 30 6.36 14.56 -18.93
N SER A 31 5.99 15.83 -19.08
CA SER A 31 6.76 16.80 -19.87
C SER A 31 8.10 17.16 -19.21
N LEU A 32 8.11 17.39 -17.90
CA LEU A 32 9.34 17.73 -17.15
C LEU A 32 10.09 16.50 -16.64
N LYS A 33 9.55 15.30 -16.92
CA LYS A 33 10.06 14.04 -16.38
C LYS A 33 10.19 14.12 -14.86
N PHE A 34 9.26 14.76 -14.17
CA PHE A 34 9.37 15.03 -12.74
C PHE A 34 8.46 14.11 -11.92
N ASP A 35 8.95 12.90 -11.66
CA ASP A 35 8.29 11.82 -10.92
C ASP A 35 8.03 12.15 -9.44
N LYS A 36 8.82 13.08 -8.87
CA LYS A 36 8.69 13.57 -7.49
C LYS A 36 7.33 14.22 -7.18
N LEU A 37 6.58 14.61 -8.21
CA LEU A 37 5.30 15.29 -8.09
C LEU A 37 4.11 14.35 -7.91
N THR A 38 4.30 13.06 -8.21
CA THR A 38 3.22 12.04 -8.19
C THR A 38 2.59 11.91 -6.81
N ASP A 39 3.40 11.63 -5.79
CA ASP A 39 2.95 11.48 -4.39
C ASP A 39 2.36 12.79 -3.83
N PHE A 40 2.91 13.94 -4.24
CA PHE A 40 2.39 15.25 -3.86
C PHE A 40 0.99 15.48 -4.43
N ALA A 41 0.79 15.21 -5.73
CA ALA A 41 -0.49 15.35 -6.40
C ALA A 41 -1.55 14.41 -5.79
N GLY A 42 -1.17 13.18 -5.43
CA GLY A 42 -2.04 12.25 -4.70
C GLY A 42 -2.56 12.83 -3.39
N GLY A 43 -1.66 13.16 -2.45
CA GLY A 43 -2.05 13.62 -1.10
C GLY A 43 -2.76 14.97 -1.08
N THR A 44 -2.36 15.92 -1.94
CA THR A 44 -3.02 17.23 -2.02
C THR A 44 -4.40 17.19 -2.66
N ASN A 45 -4.67 16.23 -3.54
CA ASN A 45 -6.01 16.08 -4.12
C ASN A 45 -7.06 15.71 -3.05
N PHE A 46 -6.73 14.83 -2.10
CA PHE A 46 -7.59 14.58 -0.93
C PHE A 46 -7.97 15.86 -0.17
N VAL A 47 -6.99 16.77 0.00
CA VAL A 47 -7.20 18.06 0.68
C VAL A 47 -8.15 18.93 -0.12
N VAL A 48 -7.94 19.03 -1.43
CA VAL A 48 -8.80 19.80 -2.35
C VAL A 48 -10.24 19.29 -2.32
N LEU A 49 -10.45 17.97 -2.40
CA LEU A 49 -11.79 17.38 -2.33
C LEU A 49 -12.49 17.66 -1.00
N ALA A 50 -11.77 17.56 0.12
CA ALA A 50 -12.32 17.86 1.44
C ALA A 50 -12.73 19.34 1.58
N ILE A 51 -11.89 20.27 1.12
CA ILE A 51 -12.19 21.71 1.14
C ILE A 51 -13.43 22.01 0.28
N ILE A 52 -13.46 21.50 -0.96
CA ILE A 52 -14.54 21.80 -1.90
C ILE A 52 -15.87 21.22 -1.42
N THR A 53 -15.88 19.95 -0.99
CA THR A 53 -17.11 19.31 -0.51
C THR A 53 -17.64 19.98 0.75
N LEU A 54 -16.76 20.35 1.69
CA LEU A 54 -17.16 21.09 2.90
C LEU A 54 -17.70 22.49 2.55
N ALA A 55 -17.06 23.20 1.62
CA ALA A 55 -17.50 24.53 1.19
C ALA A 55 -18.86 24.49 0.48
N PHE A 56 -19.10 23.49 -0.37
CA PHE A 56 -20.39 23.33 -1.08
C PHE A 56 -21.52 22.87 -0.17
N SER A 57 -21.19 22.12 0.89
CA SER A 57 -22.15 21.60 1.86
C SER A 57 -22.99 22.71 2.50
N GLY A 58 -22.44 23.90 2.73
CA GLY A 58 -23.17 25.01 3.37
C GLY A 58 -23.62 24.76 4.82
N HIS A 59 -23.49 23.52 5.33
CA HIS A 59 -23.77 23.07 6.69
C HIS A 59 -22.47 22.59 7.35
N HIS A 60 -22.00 23.34 8.34
CA HIS A 60 -20.73 23.10 9.00
C HIS A 60 -20.92 22.49 10.38
N ASN A 61 -21.66 21.37 10.49
CA ASN A 61 -21.75 20.70 11.78
C ASN A 61 -20.38 20.10 12.16
N ALA A 62 -20.17 19.89 13.46
CA ALA A 62 -18.88 19.44 13.98
C ALA A 62 -18.37 18.16 13.31
N ARG A 63 -19.27 17.24 12.94
CA ARG A 63 -18.92 15.98 12.27
C ARG A 63 -18.29 16.19 10.89
N GLN A 64 -18.89 17.04 10.05
CA GLN A 64 -18.39 17.41 8.72
C GLN A 64 -17.00 18.04 8.84
N ILE A 65 -16.84 18.98 9.78
CA ILE A 65 -15.57 19.67 10.03
C ILE A 65 -14.50 18.66 10.46
N VAL A 66 -14.79 17.81 11.45
CA VAL A 66 -13.83 16.82 11.98
C VAL A 66 -13.39 15.84 10.90
N CYS A 67 -14.33 15.23 10.16
CA CYS A 67 -13.99 14.30 9.07
C CYS A 67 -13.15 14.97 7.98
N SER A 68 -13.51 16.20 7.60
CA SER A 68 -12.76 16.97 6.60
C SER A 68 -11.36 17.34 7.11
N LEU A 69 -11.22 17.77 8.36
CA LEU A 69 -9.92 18.02 8.98
C LEU A 69 -9.07 16.76 9.04
N PHE A 70 -9.66 15.62 9.39
CA PHE A 70 -8.93 14.36 9.51
C PHE A 70 -8.34 13.89 8.18
N ILE A 71 -9.12 13.94 7.10
CA ILE A 71 -8.60 13.58 5.77
C ILE A 71 -7.60 14.62 5.26
N MET A 72 -7.78 15.91 5.56
CA MET A 72 -6.83 16.96 5.19
C MET A 72 -5.49 16.80 5.92
N ILE A 73 -5.50 16.62 7.24
CA ILE A 73 -4.30 16.41 8.04
C ILE A 73 -3.56 15.15 7.56
N TRP A 74 -4.29 14.06 7.33
CA TRP A 74 -3.70 12.83 6.81
C TRP A 74 -3.08 13.03 5.41
N GLY A 75 -3.80 13.65 4.47
CA GLY A 75 -3.33 13.88 3.10
C GLY A 75 -2.16 14.87 3.01
N LEU A 76 -2.16 15.93 3.82
CA LEU A 76 -1.05 16.87 3.94
C LEU A 76 0.19 16.18 4.52
N ARG A 77 0.03 15.40 5.60
CA ARG A 77 1.15 14.71 6.23
C ARG A 77 1.74 13.65 5.30
N LEU A 78 0.90 12.87 4.62
CA LEU A 78 1.35 11.87 3.64
C LEU A 78 2.13 12.54 2.49
N SER A 79 1.55 13.57 1.85
CA SER A 79 2.23 14.27 0.75
C SER A 79 3.52 14.95 1.20
N ALA A 80 3.53 15.64 2.35
CA ALA A 80 4.71 16.31 2.88
C ALA A 80 5.84 15.32 3.20
N PHE A 81 5.54 14.19 3.85
CA PHE A 81 6.55 13.20 4.19
C PHE A 81 7.13 12.52 2.94
N LEU A 82 6.28 12.12 1.99
CA LEU A 82 6.73 11.49 0.75
C LEU A 82 7.58 12.46 -0.08
N LEU A 83 7.15 13.72 -0.21
CA LEU A 83 7.89 14.77 -0.89
C LEU A 83 9.25 15.04 -0.20
N PHE A 84 9.26 15.17 1.12
CA PHE A 84 10.51 15.32 1.89
C PHE A 84 11.47 14.14 1.65
N ARG A 85 10.96 12.91 1.72
CA ARG A 85 11.74 11.69 1.53
C ARG A 85 12.35 11.62 0.15
N ILE A 86 11.58 11.91 -0.91
CA ILE A 86 12.08 11.85 -2.28
C ILE A 86 13.09 12.97 -2.57
N LEU A 87 12.89 14.18 -2.01
CA LEU A 87 13.87 15.27 -2.14
C LEU A 87 15.20 14.94 -1.44
N LYS A 88 15.17 14.18 -0.34
CA LYS A 88 16.38 13.72 0.36
C LYS A 88 17.04 12.49 -0.28
N THR A 89 16.25 11.57 -0.84
CA THR A 89 16.76 10.31 -1.42
C THR A 89 17.21 10.50 -2.88
N GLY A 90 16.65 11.51 -3.56
CA GLY A 90 17.03 11.92 -4.91
C GLY A 90 16.32 11.18 -6.05
N LYS A 91 15.94 9.91 -5.85
CA LYS A 91 15.36 9.03 -6.87
C LYS A 91 14.22 8.16 -6.33
N ASP A 92 13.21 7.90 -7.18
CA ASP A 92 12.13 6.95 -6.92
C ASP A 92 12.22 5.75 -7.88
N ASP A 93 12.71 4.63 -7.36
CA ASP A 93 12.89 3.40 -8.13
C ASP A 93 11.57 2.85 -8.72
N ARG A 94 10.39 3.30 -8.24
CA ARG A 94 9.08 2.84 -8.74
C ARG A 94 8.80 3.27 -10.18
N PHE A 95 9.45 4.34 -10.65
CA PHE A 95 9.14 4.96 -11.95
C PHE A 95 10.22 4.76 -13.01
N ASP A 96 11.35 4.13 -12.67
CA ASP A 96 12.48 3.92 -13.59
C ASP A 96 12.05 3.32 -14.94
N ASP A 97 11.18 2.30 -14.93
CA ASP A 97 10.75 1.60 -16.13
C ASP A 97 9.49 2.19 -16.80
N LYS A 98 8.88 3.21 -16.18
CA LYS A 98 7.56 3.75 -16.56
C LYS A 98 7.61 5.20 -17.01
N ARG A 99 8.50 6.02 -16.45
CA ARG A 99 8.61 7.48 -16.68
C ARG A 99 8.77 7.87 -18.15
N ASP A 100 9.35 6.98 -18.94
CA ASP A 100 9.58 7.20 -20.37
C ASP A 100 8.48 6.68 -21.29
N LYS A 101 7.51 5.94 -20.74
CA LYS A 101 6.43 5.32 -21.49
C LYS A 101 5.10 5.99 -21.14
N PHE A 102 4.49 6.64 -22.13
CA PHE A 102 3.24 7.39 -21.95
C PHE A 102 2.12 6.55 -21.32
N PHE A 103 1.77 5.40 -21.91
CA PHE A 103 0.64 4.58 -21.43
C PHE A 103 0.87 3.94 -20.04
N PRO A 104 2.03 3.33 -19.74
CA PRO A 104 2.31 2.83 -18.38
C PRO A 104 2.31 3.92 -17.32
N PHE A 105 2.82 5.12 -17.64
CA PHE A 105 2.79 6.24 -16.71
C PHE A 105 1.34 6.73 -16.52
N LEU A 106 0.59 6.94 -17.60
CA LEU A 106 -0.83 7.33 -17.52
C LEU A 106 -1.66 6.32 -16.72
N GLY A 107 -1.41 5.02 -16.90
CA GLY A 107 -2.08 3.96 -16.13
C GLY A 107 -1.85 4.09 -14.61
N PHE A 108 -0.66 4.51 -14.18
CA PHE A 108 -0.41 4.83 -12.76
C PHE A 108 -1.27 6.02 -12.29
N TRP A 109 -1.36 7.08 -13.08
CA TRP A 109 -2.17 8.25 -12.74
C TRP A 109 -3.66 7.96 -12.70
N VAL A 110 -4.17 7.13 -13.62
CA VAL A 110 -5.57 6.66 -13.58
C VAL A 110 -5.84 5.84 -12.32
N PHE A 111 -4.91 4.94 -11.95
CA PHE A 111 -5.03 4.20 -10.69
C PHE A 111 -4.99 5.13 -9.47
N GLN A 112 -4.15 6.16 -9.50
CA GLN A 112 -4.11 7.21 -8.47
C GLN A 112 -5.41 8.01 -8.41
N MET A 113 -6.07 8.31 -9.55
CA MET A 113 -7.40 8.94 -9.56
C MET A 113 -8.44 8.06 -8.86
N LEU A 114 -8.48 6.77 -9.21
CA LEU A 114 -9.41 5.81 -8.58
C LEU A 114 -9.17 5.70 -7.08
N TRP A 115 -7.91 5.68 -6.65
CA TRP A 115 -7.54 5.67 -5.25
C TRP A 115 -8.02 6.92 -4.50
N VAL A 116 -7.66 8.12 -4.97
CA VAL A 116 -8.06 9.37 -4.32
C VAL A 116 -9.57 9.48 -4.22
N TRP A 117 -10.28 9.23 -5.33
CA TRP A 117 -11.72 9.38 -5.37
C TRP A 117 -12.43 8.38 -4.44
N THR A 118 -12.05 7.10 -4.50
CA THR A 118 -12.69 6.04 -3.70
C THR A 118 -12.44 6.21 -2.21
N VAL A 119 -11.21 6.57 -1.81
CA VAL A 119 -10.85 6.76 -0.39
C VAL A 119 -11.47 8.04 0.18
N SER A 120 -11.76 9.04 -0.66
CA SER A 120 -12.45 10.28 -0.22
C SER A 120 -13.96 10.12 0.00
N LEU A 121 -14.57 9.01 -0.46
CA LEU A 121 -16.02 8.81 -0.43
C LEU A 121 -16.68 9.07 0.93
N PRO A 122 -16.14 8.62 2.08
CA PRO A 122 -16.79 8.88 3.37
C PRO A 122 -17.00 10.37 3.66
N VAL A 123 -16.01 11.21 3.32
CA VAL A 123 -16.07 12.66 3.52
C VAL A 123 -16.95 13.31 2.45
N THR A 124 -16.79 12.91 1.18
CA THR A 124 -17.59 13.43 0.06
C THR A 124 -19.09 13.24 0.29
N VAL A 125 -19.51 12.03 0.65
CA VAL A 125 -20.93 11.70 0.85
C VAL A 125 -21.47 12.33 2.14
N LEU A 126 -20.69 12.36 3.22
CA LEU A 126 -21.08 13.04 4.47
C LEU A 126 -21.40 14.53 4.25
N ASN A 127 -20.60 15.21 3.43
CA ASN A 127 -20.76 16.62 3.13
C ASN A 127 -21.85 16.90 2.09
N SER A 128 -22.48 15.87 1.51
CA SER A 128 -23.40 16.03 0.38
C SER A 128 -24.82 16.46 0.77
N PRO A 129 -25.55 17.19 -0.11
CA PRO A 129 -26.91 17.68 0.14
C PRO A 129 -27.87 16.57 0.54
N ASN A 130 -27.73 15.39 -0.08
CA ASN A 130 -28.59 14.27 0.22
C ASN A 130 -28.45 13.77 1.66
N VAL A 131 -27.31 14.00 2.31
CA VAL A 131 -27.08 13.65 3.72
C VAL A 131 -27.40 14.84 4.63
N THR A 132 -27.01 16.05 4.24
CA THR A 132 -27.11 17.25 5.09
C THR A 132 -28.52 17.83 5.18
N GLN A 133 -29.42 17.48 4.25
CA GLN A 133 -30.86 17.78 4.38
C GLN A 133 -31.53 17.14 5.62
N TYR A 134 -30.94 16.07 6.16
CA TYR A 134 -31.46 15.40 7.36
C TYR A 134 -30.93 16.07 8.63
N PRO A 135 -31.70 16.07 9.74
CA PRO A 135 -31.19 16.46 11.04
C PRO A 135 -29.93 15.67 11.39
N GLN A 136 -28.88 16.35 11.85
CA GLN A 136 -27.62 15.68 12.20
C GLN A 136 -27.58 15.46 13.72
N PRO A 137 -27.18 14.26 14.20
CA PRO A 137 -26.98 14.05 15.62
C PRO A 137 -25.81 14.89 16.12
N ASP A 138 -25.90 15.35 17.36
CA ASP A 138 -24.79 16.02 18.04
C ASP A 138 -23.51 15.18 17.96
N PHE A 139 -22.38 15.87 17.91
CA PHE A 139 -21.07 15.22 17.89
C PHE A 139 -20.68 14.77 19.30
N GLY A 140 -19.98 13.64 19.40
CA GLY A 140 -19.55 13.07 20.68
C GLY A 140 -20.33 11.82 21.07
N THR A 141 -21.06 11.20 20.14
CA THR A 141 -21.60 9.86 20.34
C THR A 141 -20.46 8.86 20.58
N GLY A 142 -20.74 7.71 21.19
CA GLY A 142 -19.72 6.68 21.43
C GLY A 142 -18.98 6.24 20.14
N ARG A 143 -19.65 6.26 18.99
CA ARG A 143 -19.03 6.00 17.68
C ARG A 143 -18.10 7.12 17.23
N ASP A 144 -18.48 8.39 17.45
CA ASP A 144 -17.62 9.53 17.13
C ASP A 144 -16.33 9.47 17.97
N ILE A 145 -16.46 9.19 19.28
CA ILE A 145 -15.31 9.05 20.20
C ILE A 145 -14.39 7.90 19.74
N ALA A 146 -14.96 6.73 19.45
CA ALA A 146 -14.19 5.59 18.95
C ALA A 146 -13.47 5.92 17.63
N GLY A 147 -14.14 6.60 16.70
CA GLY A 147 -13.55 7.02 15.44
C GLY A 147 -12.39 8.01 15.62
N VAL A 148 -12.51 8.97 16.55
CA VAL A 148 -11.42 9.91 16.90
C VAL A 148 -10.23 9.19 17.52
N VAL A 149 -10.49 8.23 18.42
CA VAL A 149 -9.44 7.40 19.04
C VAL A 149 -8.71 6.57 17.98
N LEU A 150 -9.46 5.89 17.10
CA LEU A 150 -8.88 5.13 16.00
C LEU A 150 -8.03 6.02 15.08
N TYR A 151 -8.58 7.15 14.63
CA TYR A 151 -7.83 8.12 13.82
C TYR A 151 -6.53 8.55 14.49
N SER A 152 -6.58 8.88 15.78
CA SER A 152 -5.41 9.33 16.56
C SER A 152 -4.35 8.24 16.68
N ILE A 153 -4.74 7.00 16.95
CA ILE A 153 -3.82 5.85 16.98
C ILE A 153 -3.19 5.66 15.59
N GLY A 154 -4.02 5.67 14.55
CA GLY A 154 -3.58 5.44 13.17
C GLY A 154 -2.58 6.49 12.70
N ILE A 155 -2.89 7.77 12.89
CA ILE A 155 -2.02 8.87 12.44
C ILE A 155 -0.69 8.90 13.20
N ILE A 156 -0.69 8.62 14.51
CA ILE A 156 0.52 8.51 15.32
C ILE A 156 1.37 7.34 14.83
N MET A 157 0.74 6.18 14.67
CA MET A 157 1.44 4.96 14.27
C MET A 157 2.07 5.12 12.89
N GLU A 158 1.35 5.70 11.94
CA GLU A 158 1.85 5.98 10.60
C GLU A 158 3.03 6.97 10.63
N SER A 159 2.82 8.13 11.25
CA SER A 159 3.82 9.21 11.28
C SER A 159 5.11 8.81 11.99
N VAL A 160 4.99 8.18 13.16
CA VAL A 160 6.16 7.76 13.96
C VAL A 160 6.91 6.64 13.26
N SER A 161 6.21 5.68 12.63
CA SER A 161 6.85 4.60 11.88
C SER A 161 7.65 5.09 10.69
N ASP A 162 7.09 6.04 9.95
CA ASP A 162 7.75 6.66 8.82
C ASP A 162 9.03 7.38 9.24
N VAL A 163 8.98 8.15 10.32
CA VAL A 163 10.15 8.81 10.90
C VAL A 163 11.16 7.81 11.44
N GLN A 164 10.72 6.76 12.16
CA GLN A 164 11.59 5.69 12.67
C GLN A 164 12.37 5.02 11.53
N LYS A 165 11.67 4.63 10.45
CA LYS A 165 12.29 3.97 9.29
C LYS A 165 13.24 4.90 8.55
N TYR A 166 12.88 6.17 8.39
CA TYR A 166 13.74 7.18 7.77
C TYR A 166 15.02 7.41 8.57
N LEU A 167 14.90 7.68 9.87
CA LEU A 167 16.06 7.92 10.75
C LEU A 167 16.97 6.70 10.85
N PHE A 168 16.40 5.50 10.91
CA PHE A 168 17.17 4.26 10.89
C PHE A 168 18.01 4.14 9.61
N LYS A 169 17.39 4.32 8.45
CA LYS A 169 18.10 4.26 7.16
C LYS A 169 19.14 5.37 6.98
N ALA A 170 18.89 6.56 7.53
CA ALA A 170 19.82 7.69 7.44
C ALA A 170 21.07 7.51 8.32
N LYS A 171 20.94 6.85 9.48
CA LYS A 171 22.06 6.62 10.39
C LYS A 171 22.88 5.37 10.07
N GLN A 172 22.27 4.41 9.38
CA GLN A 172 22.89 3.10 9.20
C GLN A 172 23.80 3.06 7.98
N SER A 173 25.04 2.61 8.17
CA SER A 173 26.04 2.46 7.10
C SER A 173 25.74 1.26 6.21
N ASP A 174 25.30 0.15 6.83
CA ASP A 174 24.85 -1.03 6.11
C ASP A 174 23.41 -0.88 5.61
N LYS A 175 23.25 -0.70 4.29
CA LYS A 175 21.95 -0.59 3.61
C LYS A 175 21.10 -1.86 3.72
N SER A 176 21.68 -2.99 4.14
CA SER A 176 20.99 -4.24 4.34
C SER A 176 20.48 -4.46 5.77
N ALA A 177 20.86 -3.63 6.74
CA ALA A 177 20.41 -3.80 8.11
C ALA A 177 18.87 -3.74 8.25
N ILE A 178 18.38 -4.39 9.30
CA ILE A 178 16.94 -4.59 9.54
C ILE A 178 16.49 -3.61 10.61
N CYS A 179 15.42 -2.86 10.32
CA CYS A 179 14.80 -2.00 11.31
C CYS A 179 13.84 -2.86 12.16
N ASP A 180 14.26 -3.25 13.36
CA ASP A 180 13.48 -4.09 14.28
C ASP A 180 13.14 -3.37 15.61
N LYS A 181 13.16 -2.03 15.60
CA LYS A 181 12.97 -1.17 16.79
C LYS A 181 11.65 -0.41 16.74
N GLY A 182 11.15 0.00 17.90
CA GLY A 182 9.93 0.80 17.99
C GLY A 182 8.71 0.04 17.47
N PHE A 183 7.91 0.64 16.60
CA PHE A 183 6.75 -0.04 16.04
C PHE A 183 7.12 -1.20 15.12
N PHE A 184 8.30 -1.16 14.49
CA PHE A 184 8.80 -2.27 13.68
C PHE A 184 9.12 -3.51 14.50
N SER A 185 9.26 -3.41 15.82
CA SER A 185 9.36 -4.62 16.65
C SER A 185 8.03 -5.31 16.84
N TRP A 186 6.88 -4.63 16.66
CA TRP A 186 5.54 -5.20 16.90
C TRP A 186 4.83 -5.63 15.62
N THR A 187 5.13 -4.98 14.51
CA THR A 187 4.60 -5.33 13.18
C THR A 187 5.59 -4.91 12.10
N ARG A 188 5.64 -5.62 10.98
CA ARG A 188 6.51 -5.34 9.84
C ARG A 188 6.07 -4.10 9.05
N HIS A 189 4.77 -3.81 9.04
CA HIS A 189 4.17 -2.69 8.32
C HIS A 189 3.32 -1.80 9.22
N PRO A 190 3.91 -1.17 10.25
CA PRO A 190 3.16 -0.34 11.18
C PRO A 190 2.57 0.90 10.52
N ASN A 191 3.23 1.44 9.50
CA ASN A 191 2.71 2.56 8.72
C ASN A 191 1.45 2.19 7.94
N TYR A 192 1.41 1.03 7.31
CA TYR A 192 0.21 0.57 6.59
C TYR A 192 -0.94 0.26 7.53
N PHE A 193 -0.66 -0.33 8.70
CA PHE A 193 -1.70 -0.52 9.70
C PHE A 193 -2.27 0.83 10.17
N GLY A 194 -1.39 1.82 10.43
CA GLY A 194 -1.82 3.17 10.79
C GLY A 194 -2.73 3.80 9.74
N GLU A 195 -2.35 3.69 8.46
CA GLU A 195 -3.12 4.21 7.33
C GLU A 195 -4.52 3.55 7.22
N ILE A 196 -4.60 2.23 7.38
CA ILE A 196 -5.87 1.48 7.39
C ILE A 196 -6.78 1.98 8.52
N ILE A 197 -6.24 2.09 9.74
CA ILE A 197 -7.00 2.51 10.92
C ILE A 197 -7.48 3.96 10.79
N VAL A 198 -6.68 4.86 10.19
CA VAL A 198 -7.11 6.23 9.88
C VAL A 198 -8.39 6.23 9.03
N GLN A 199 -8.42 5.46 7.95
CA GLN A 199 -9.59 5.45 7.05
C GLN A 199 -10.82 4.83 7.70
N PHE A 200 -10.66 3.74 8.45
CA PHE A 200 -11.76 3.16 9.22
C PHE A 200 -12.27 4.11 10.31
N GLY A 201 -11.39 4.89 10.94
CA GLY A 201 -11.77 5.94 11.89
C GLY A 201 -12.61 7.04 11.25
N ILE A 202 -12.19 7.55 10.08
CA ILE A 202 -12.95 8.56 9.32
C ILE A 202 -14.31 8.00 8.90
N TYR A 203 -14.36 6.79 8.35
CA TYR A 203 -15.61 6.13 7.97
C TYR A 203 -16.56 5.95 9.17
N MET A 204 -16.04 5.52 10.32
CA MET A 204 -16.83 5.32 11.54
C MET A 204 -17.53 6.60 12.00
N ILE A 205 -16.84 7.74 11.91
CA ILE A 205 -17.42 9.05 12.21
C ILE A 205 -18.45 9.41 11.11
N ALA A 206 -18.08 9.29 9.83
CA ALA A 206 -18.92 9.67 8.70
C ALA A 206 -20.26 8.92 8.65
N VAL A 207 -20.28 7.62 8.99
CA VAL A 207 -21.50 6.79 8.96
C VAL A 207 -22.42 7.02 10.18
N SER A 208 -21.95 7.74 11.21
CA SER A 208 -22.68 7.95 12.48
C SER A 208 -24.12 8.47 12.32
N PRO A 209 -24.43 9.45 11.43
CA PRO A 209 -25.82 9.89 11.22
C PRO A 209 -26.75 8.78 10.71
N ALA A 210 -26.26 7.91 9.82
CA ALA A 210 -27.02 6.75 9.35
C ALA A 210 -27.15 5.68 10.44
N ALA A 211 -26.07 5.39 11.16
CA ALA A 211 -26.05 4.36 12.20
C ALA A 211 -26.90 4.70 13.43
N ASN A 212 -27.19 5.99 13.64
CA ASN A 212 -28.09 6.48 14.70
C ASN A 212 -29.54 6.67 14.23
N GLY A 213 -29.86 6.37 12.97
CA GLY A 213 -31.23 6.44 12.43
C GLY A 213 -31.71 7.85 12.02
N TYR A 214 -30.82 8.84 12.02
CA TYR A 214 -31.14 10.22 11.63
C TYR A 214 -31.24 10.38 10.11
N VAL A 215 -30.42 9.63 9.37
CA VAL A 215 -30.44 9.59 7.90
C VAL A 215 -31.14 8.32 7.45
N GLN A 216 -32.05 8.46 6.48
CA GLN A 216 -32.90 7.36 6.00
C GLN A 216 -32.84 7.22 4.46
N GLY A 217 -33.52 6.20 3.94
CA GLY A 217 -33.68 5.98 2.50
C GLY A 217 -32.38 5.73 1.76
N GLN A 218 -32.19 6.42 0.63
CA GLN A 218 -31.01 6.24 -0.22
C GLN A 218 -29.73 6.83 0.41
N ALA A 219 -29.86 7.91 1.20
CA ALA A 219 -28.71 8.53 1.86
C ALA A 219 -28.10 7.61 2.93
N TYR A 220 -28.94 6.85 3.64
CA TYR A 220 -28.49 5.79 4.55
C TYR A 220 -27.61 4.78 3.81
N LYS A 221 -28.12 4.25 2.69
CA LYS A 221 -27.39 3.25 1.89
C LYS A 221 -26.07 3.82 1.33
N ALA A 222 -26.08 5.08 0.89
CA ALA A 222 -24.90 5.76 0.36
C ALA A 222 -23.81 5.90 1.43
N LEU A 223 -24.14 6.34 2.65
CA LEU A 223 -23.19 6.44 3.76
C LEU A 223 -22.55 5.08 4.09
N TYR A 224 -23.35 4.02 4.18
CA TYR A 224 -22.80 2.67 4.39
C TYR A 224 -21.94 2.18 3.23
N ALA A 225 -22.32 2.46 1.99
CA ALA A 225 -21.56 2.10 0.80
C ALA A 225 -20.16 2.75 0.75
N THR A 226 -19.95 3.88 1.44
CA THR A 226 -18.63 4.53 1.51
C THR A 226 -17.56 3.71 2.23
N ILE A 227 -17.94 2.60 2.91
CA ILE A 227 -17.00 1.61 3.43
C ILE A 227 -16.08 1.03 2.34
N LEU A 228 -16.50 1.14 1.07
CA LEU A 228 -15.67 0.85 -0.09
C LEU A 228 -14.34 1.59 -0.06
N GLY A 229 -14.27 2.82 0.45
CA GLY A 229 -13.02 3.59 0.59
C GLY A 229 -11.97 2.89 1.44
N PRO A 230 -12.23 2.69 2.75
CA PRO A 230 -11.31 1.96 3.64
C PRO A 230 -10.95 0.55 3.14
N PHE A 231 -11.92 -0.21 2.60
CA PHE A 231 -11.64 -1.54 2.06
C PHE A 231 -10.78 -1.49 0.80
N PHE A 232 -11.05 -0.57 -0.12
CA PHE A 232 -10.26 -0.36 -1.32
C PHE A 232 -8.81 -0.05 -0.96
N LEU A 233 -8.58 0.85 0.00
CA LEU A 233 -7.23 1.15 0.49
C LEU A 233 -6.54 -0.08 1.10
N THR A 234 -7.27 -0.82 1.93
CA THR A 234 -6.75 -2.04 2.58
C THR A 234 -6.33 -3.06 1.53
N ILE A 235 -7.16 -3.30 0.51
CA ILE A 235 -6.85 -4.22 -0.60
C ILE A 235 -5.63 -3.74 -1.39
N LEU A 236 -5.54 -2.44 -1.66
CA LEU A 236 -4.43 -1.84 -2.39
C LEU A 236 -3.10 -2.04 -1.66
N LEU A 237 -3.08 -1.78 -0.35
CA LEU A 237 -1.90 -2.00 0.50
C LEU A 237 -1.56 -3.48 0.63
N MET A 238 -2.55 -4.35 0.79
CA MET A 238 -2.30 -5.78 0.99
C MET A 238 -1.89 -6.51 -0.28
N PHE A 239 -2.49 -6.20 -1.44
CA PHE A 239 -2.39 -7.05 -2.62
C PHE A 239 -1.73 -6.39 -3.83
N VAL A 240 -1.79 -5.06 -3.96
CA VAL A 240 -1.38 -4.38 -5.21
C VAL A 240 -0.02 -3.70 -5.09
N SER A 241 0.17 -2.81 -4.11
CA SER A 241 1.35 -1.93 -4.05
C SER A 241 2.15 -2.02 -2.75
N GLY A 242 1.56 -2.53 -1.66
CA GLY A 242 2.20 -2.55 -0.35
C GLY A 242 2.94 -3.85 -0.05
N LEU A 243 2.26 -4.78 0.63
CA LEU A 243 2.87 -5.98 1.23
C LEU A 243 3.44 -6.92 0.16
N THR A 244 2.72 -7.15 -0.94
CA THR A 244 3.15 -8.08 -2.01
C THR A 244 4.45 -7.66 -2.67
N LEU A 245 4.70 -6.35 -2.81
CA LEU A 245 5.92 -5.83 -3.44
C LEU A 245 7.11 -5.81 -2.48
N GLN A 246 6.88 -5.79 -1.17
CA GLN A 246 7.95 -5.65 -0.17
C GLN A 246 8.35 -6.95 0.51
N GLU A 247 7.39 -7.82 0.83
CA GLU A 247 7.63 -9.00 1.66
C GLU A 247 8.41 -10.08 0.90
N ARG A 248 7.73 -10.83 0.03
CA ARG A 248 8.34 -11.95 -0.69
C ARG A 248 9.50 -11.51 -1.60
N PRO A 249 9.38 -10.45 -2.44
CA PRO A 249 10.50 -9.99 -3.27
C PRO A 249 11.68 -9.46 -2.44
N GLY A 250 11.40 -8.77 -1.33
CA GLY A 250 12.44 -8.27 -0.43
C GLY A 250 13.19 -9.39 0.27
N ALA A 251 12.48 -10.41 0.75
CA ALA A 251 13.07 -11.62 1.32
C ALA A 251 13.92 -12.38 0.30
N LYS A 252 13.38 -12.62 -0.91
CA LYS A 252 14.11 -13.28 -2.00
C LYS A 252 15.43 -12.57 -2.31
N LYS A 253 15.39 -11.24 -2.50
CA LYS A 253 16.57 -10.43 -2.83
C LYS A 253 17.64 -10.47 -1.73
N ARG A 254 17.23 -10.56 -0.46
CA ARG A 254 18.15 -10.69 0.69
C ARG A 254 18.79 -12.07 0.74
N TYR A 255 18.01 -13.12 0.46
CA TYR A 255 18.50 -14.50 0.38
C TYR A 255 19.53 -14.66 -0.74
N GLU A 256 19.19 -14.26 -1.97
CA GLU A 256 20.07 -14.40 -3.14
C GLU A 256 21.40 -13.65 -2.99
N LYS A 257 21.42 -12.54 -2.23
CA LYS A 257 22.62 -11.73 -1.98
C LYS A 257 23.35 -12.11 -0.69
N ASN A 258 22.83 -13.08 0.07
CA ASN A 258 23.31 -13.44 1.41
C ASN A 258 23.44 -12.24 2.38
N ASN A 259 22.52 -11.27 2.27
CA ASN A 259 22.54 -10.03 3.05
C ASN A 259 21.70 -10.17 4.32
N HIS A 260 22.33 -10.62 5.41
CA HIS A 260 21.73 -10.80 6.75
C HIS A 260 20.47 -11.69 6.70
N TRP A 261 20.48 -12.73 5.85
CA TRP A 261 19.32 -13.57 5.64
C TRP A 261 18.83 -14.25 6.93
N GLU A 262 19.74 -14.76 7.76
CA GLU A 262 19.37 -15.45 9.00
C GLU A 262 18.64 -14.53 9.98
N GLU A 263 19.15 -13.31 10.17
CA GLU A 263 18.52 -12.29 11.01
C GLU A 263 17.18 -11.86 10.44
N TYR A 264 17.09 -11.70 9.11
CA TYR A 264 15.85 -11.30 8.44
C TYR A 264 14.79 -12.39 8.54
N SER A 265 15.14 -13.64 8.32
CA SER A 265 14.25 -14.79 8.47
C SER A 265 13.70 -14.87 9.90
N ARG A 266 14.56 -14.69 10.91
CA ARG A 266 14.12 -14.61 12.32
C ARG A 266 13.15 -13.45 12.54
N TYR A 267 13.43 -12.28 11.97
CA TYR A 267 12.55 -11.12 12.05
C TYR A 267 11.17 -11.38 11.43
N LEU A 268 11.10 -11.99 10.24
CA LEU A 268 9.84 -12.35 9.58
C LEU A 268 9.02 -13.33 10.42
N ASN A 269 9.67 -14.29 11.07
CA ASN A 269 9.00 -15.33 11.87
C ASN A 269 8.44 -14.83 13.20
N ARG A 270 9.13 -13.87 13.85
CA ARG A 270 8.78 -13.34 15.17
C ARG A 270 7.92 -12.08 15.13
N THR A 271 7.76 -11.44 13.98
CA THR A 271 7.11 -10.14 13.88
C THR A 271 5.85 -10.23 13.02
N SER A 272 4.72 -9.77 13.57
CA SER A 272 3.46 -9.73 12.83
C SER A 272 3.58 -8.96 11.53
N ILE A 273 2.87 -9.38 10.48
CA ILE A 273 2.96 -8.72 9.18
C ILE A 273 2.29 -7.35 9.19
N LEU A 274 1.10 -7.23 9.77
CA LEU A 274 0.27 -6.02 9.69
C LEU A 274 -0.24 -5.59 11.06
N ILE A 275 -0.99 -6.46 11.75
CA ILE A 275 -1.62 -6.12 13.04
C ILE A 275 -0.56 -6.14 14.17
N PRO A 276 -0.34 -5.05 14.91
CA PRO A 276 0.67 -4.99 15.97
C PRO A 276 0.48 -6.06 17.03
N PHE A 277 1.54 -6.82 17.33
CA PHE A 277 1.47 -7.91 18.30
C PHE A 277 2.82 -8.16 19.01
N PRO A 278 2.82 -8.59 20.29
CA PRO A 278 4.06 -8.92 20.99
C PRO A 278 4.87 -10.03 20.29
N PRO A 279 6.16 -9.82 19.98
CA PRO A 279 6.97 -10.79 19.22
C PRO A 279 7.12 -12.15 19.88
N GLN A 280 7.24 -12.18 21.20
CA GLN A 280 7.44 -13.40 21.98
C GLN A 280 6.23 -14.34 21.88
N LEU A 281 5.05 -13.76 21.67
CA LEU A 281 3.82 -14.51 21.45
C LEU A 281 3.68 -14.85 19.96
N TYR A 282 3.97 -13.90 19.07
CA TYR A 282 3.87 -14.12 17.62
C TYR A 282 4.74 -15.28 17.15
N GLU A 283 5.99 -15.34 17.60
CA GLU A 283 6.95 -16.37 17.21
C GLU A 283 6.41 -17.78 17.47
N LYS A 284 5.76 -17.98 18.61
CA LYS A 284 5.20 -19.26 19.06
C LYS A 284 3.86 -19.62 18.43
N MET A 285 3.21 -18.71 17.70
CA MET A 285 1.89 -18.97 17.14
C MET A 285 1.93 -20.00 16.00
N PRO A 286 0.95 -20.91 15.94
CA PRO A 286 0.76 -21.78 14.78
C PRO A 286 0.58 -20.97 13.49
N THR A 287 1.14 -21.47 12.39
CA THR A 287 1.07 -20.84 11.07
C THR A 287 -0.37 -20.59 10.60
N ILE A 288 -1.32 -21.41 11.04
CA ILE A 288 -2.75 -21.22 10.73
C ILE A 288 -3.23 -19.88 11.31
N LEU A 289 -2.92 -19.57 12.57
CA LEU A 289 -3.32 -18.31 13.20
C LEU A 289 -2.62 -17.10 12.56
N LYS A 290 -1.33 -17.24 12.22
CA LYS A 290 -0.59 -16.19 11.50
C LYS A 290 -1.26 -15.87 10.16
N ARG A 291 -1.69 -16.89 9.41
CA ARG A 291 -2.34 -16.76 8.10
C ARG A 291 -3.76 -16.21 8.17
N THR A 292 -4.53 -16.55 9.20
CA THR A 292 -5.95 -16.17 9.28
C THR A 292 -6.18 -14.89 10.06
N ILE A 293 -5.62 -14.76 11.27
CA ILE A 293 -5.86 -13.62 12.16
C ILE A 293 -4.97 -12.44 11.77
N PHE A 294 -3.69 -12.71 11.49
CA PHE A 294 -2.71 -11.66 11.21
C PHE A 294 -2.54 -11.37 9.72
N LEU A 295 -3.29 -12.07 8.88
CA LEU A 295 -3.30 -11.88 7.42
C LEU A 295 -1.94 -12.17 6.77
N GLU A 296 -1.14 -13.06 7.35
CA GLU A 296 0.14 -13.50 6.78
C GLU A 296 -0.08 -14.53 5.67
N PHE A 297 -0.70 -14.11 4.57
CA PHE A 297 -1.01 -14.99 3.45
C PHE A 297 0.24 -15.61 2.82
N PRO A 298 0.15 -16.83 2.25
CA PRO A 298 1.28 -17.51 1.62
C PRO A 298 1.98 -16.71 0.51
N ILE A 299 1.27 -15.80 -0.14
CA ILE A 299 1.84 -14.91 -1.18
C ILE A 299 2.95 -14.00 -0.67
N TYR A 300 2.98 -13.70 0.64
CA TYR A 300 4.00 -12.87 1.29
C TYR A 300 5.24 -13.65 1.74
N VAL A 301 5.12 -14.96 1.90
CA VAL A 301 6.17 -15.80 2.47
C VAL A 301 7.12 -16.26 1.37
N PHE A 302 8.41 -15.99 1.57
CA PHE A 302 9.47 -16.56 0.74
C PHE A 302 9.97 -17.88 1.36
N ASP A 303 10.12 -18.91 0.53
CA ASP A 303 10.57 -20.24 0.92
C ASP A 303 11.90 -20.56 0.21
N PRO A 304 13.03 -20.55 0.95
CA PRO A 304 14.34 -20.86 0.39
C PRO A 304 14.43 -22.25 -0.22
N ALA A 305 13.79 -23.27 0.36
CA ALA A 305 13.92 -24.65 -0.09
C ALA A 305 13.33 -24.83 -1.49
N LYS A 306 12.15 -24.26 -1.72
CA LYS A 306 11.53 -24.22 -3.06
C LYS A 306 12.34 -23.42 -4.07
N HIS A 307 13.14 -22.47 -3.61
CA HIS A 307 13.96 -21.63 -4.47
C HIS A 307 15.28 -22.30 -4.86
N SER A 308 15.94 -23.00 -3.94
CA SER A 308 17.17 -23.75 -4.22
C SER A 308 16.94 -24.92 -5.18
N ASP A 309 15.80 -25.60 -5.08
CA ASP A 309 15.49 -26.76 -5.93
C ASP A 309 15.21 -26.33 -7.38
N ALA A 310 14.62 -25.15 -7.59
CA ALA A 310 14.43 -24.56 -8.91
C ALA A 310 15.76 -24.19 -9.59
N GLY A 311 16.77 -23.77 -8.82
CA GLY A 311 18.11 -23.47 -9.33
C GLY A 311 18.90 -24.73 -9.75
N LYS A 312 18.73 -25.84 -9.03
CA LYS A 312 19.37 -27.12 -9.37
C LYS A 312 18.77 -27.76 -10.63
N GLY A 313 17.48 -27.56 -10.90
CA GLY A 313 16.81 -28.06 -12.11
C GLY A 313 17.25 -27.38 -13.41
N GLN A 314 17.80 -26.16 -13.35
CA GLN A 314 18.36 -25.46 -14.52
C GLN A 314 19.85 -25.71 -14.72
N SER A 315 20.62 -25.99 -13.66
CA SER A 315 22.05 -26.28 -13.77
C SER A 315 22.37 -27.73 -14.17
N GLY A 316 21.40 -28.65 -14.07
CA GLY A 316 21.59 -30.07 -14.42
C GLY A 316 21.28 -30.42 -15.89
N ALA A 317 20.92 -29.44 -16.73
CA ALA A 317 20.55 -29.66 -18.13
C ALA A 317 21.63 -29.27 -19.15
N GLU A 318 22.75 -28.67 -18.73
CA GLU A 318 23.85 -28.25 -19.62
C GLU A 318 25.13 -29.11 -19.55
N GLU A 319 25.22 -30.10 -18.65
CA GLU A 319 26.32 -31.09 -18.65
C GLU A 319 25.84 -32.44 -19.20
N GLY A 320 25.47 -32.44 -20.47
CA GLY A 320 25.21 -33.65 -21.27
C GLY A 320 26.24 -33.77 -22.39
N THR A 321 27.46 -34.19 -22.06
CA THR A 321 28.52 -34.51 -23.03
C THR A 321 28.03 -35.60 -23.99
N PRO A 322 28.07 -35.43 -25.34
CA PRO A 322 27.67 -36.49 -26.25
C PRO A 322 28.78 -37.53 -26.35
N HIS A 323 28.54 -38.69 -25.77
CA HIS A 323 29.36 -39.89 -25.93
C HIS A 323 29.09 -40.47 -27.33
N ASN A 324 30.10 -40.45 -28.20
CA ASN A 324 30.07 -41.03 -29.54
C ASN A 324 30.29 -42.56 -29.44
N PRO A 325 29.40 -43.43 -29.97
CA PRO A 325 29.61 -44.87 -29.94
C PRO A 325 30.28 -45.33 -31.24
N SER A 326 31.59 -45.61 -31.19
CA SER A 326 32.26 -46.41 -32.23
C SER A 326 32.32 -47.86 -31.76
N THR A 327 31.49 -48.69 -32.36
CA THR A 327 31.46 -50.15 -32.20
C THR A 327 32.72 -50.81 -32.74
N ASP A 328 33.26 -51.68 -31.88
CA ASP A 328 34.34 -52.62 -32.05
C ASP A 328 33.97 -53.75 -33.04
N ASN A 329 34.93 -54.19 -33.88
CA ASN A 329 35.06 -55.61 -34.21
C ASN A 329 36.38 -55.94 -34.97
N ARG A 330 37.21 -56.71 -34.25
CA ARG A 330 37.86 -57.99 -34.66
C ARG A 330 39.09 -58.01 -35.58
N GLN A 331 40.19 -58.38 -34.90
CA GLN A 331 41.01 -59.60 -35.07
C GLN A 331 42.12 -59.67 -36.14
N SER A 332 43.32 -59.88 -35.58
CA SER A 332 44.39 -60.82 -35.94
C SER A 332 45.15 -60.69 -37.27
N GLY A 333 46.48 -60.63 -37.12
CA GLY A 333 47.35 -61.59 -37.81
C GLY A 333 48.33 -61.02 -38.83
N ASP A 334 49.57 -60.91 -38.37
CA ASP A 334 50.81 -61.28 -39.08
C ASP A 334 51.32 -60.57 -40.35
N ALA A 335 52.62 -60.27 -40.21
CA ALA A 335 53.72 -60.51 -41.14
C ALA A 335 53.95 -59.55 -42.32
N LEU A 336 55.03 -58.79 -42.13
CA LEU A 336 55.90 -58.28 -43.17
C LEU A 336 56.62 -59.45 -43.89
N VAL A 337 56.58 -59.41 -45.23
CA VAL A 337 57.77 -59.46 -46.11
C VAL A 337 58.50 -60.80 -46.36
N HIS A 338 58.64 -61.03 -47.68
CA HIS A 338 59.64 -61.78 -48.46
C HIS A 338 59.55 -63.30 -48.64
N GLY A 339 59.34 -63.67 -49.90
CA GLY A 339 60.00 -64.82 -50.50
C GLY A 339 61.46 -64.48 -50.82
N GLN A 340 62.37 -65.31 -50.35
CA GLN A 340 63.36 -66.09 -51.10
C GLN A 340 64.17 -66.92 -50.12
#